data_AF-W1DWB9-F1
#
_entry.id   AF-W1DWB9-F1
#
_cell.length_a   1.000
_cell.length_b   1.000
_cell.length_c   1.000
_cell.angle_alpha   90.00
_cell.angle_beta   90.00
_cell.angle_gamma   90.00
#
_symmetry.space_group_name_H-M   'P 1'
#
loop_
_entity.id
_entity.type
_entity.pdbx_description
1 polymer ?
#
loop_
_entity_poly.entity_id
_entity_poly.type
_entity_poly.pdbx_seq_one_letter_code
_entity_poly.pdbx_strand_id
1 'polypeptide(L)'
;METYTFSKTFNMAGWRFGFAVGNASIIRAFKKLHTHSYSTVFGAIQDAAIAALNLPAERITQLTAVYHQRREWVLRRLAALRWPARDAQGTFFLWLGVPPATVRRSLPVCCCRKRIFWWRRALVLAQGGKDLFASA
;
A
#
# COMPACT_ATOMS: atom_id res chain seq x y z
N MET A 1 11.09 -13.44 -11.50
CA MET A 1 10.47 -14.00 -10.28
C MET A 1 9.58 -12.92 -9.73
N GLU A 2 8.29 -13.20 -9.64
CA GLU A 2 7.28 -12.30 -9.12
C GLU A 2 7.00 -12.67 -7.67
N THR A 3 6.85 -11.67 -6.80
CA THR A 3 6.57 -11.87 -5.38
C THR A 3 5.19 -11.32 -5.06
N TYR A 4 4.42 -12.10 -4.32
CA TYR A 4 3.05 -11.77 -3.94
C TYR A 4 2.92 -11.76 -2.42
N THR A 5 2.12 -10.84 -1.89
CA THR A 5 1.83 -10.73 -0.45
C THR A 5 0.34 -10.66 -0.19
N PHE A 6 -0.08 -11.31 0.89
CA PHE A 6 -1.49 -11.34 1.32
C PHE A 6 -1.89 -10.09 2.11
N SER A 7 -0.93 -9.21 2.40
CA SER A 7 -1.11 -8.07 3.29
C SER A 7 -2.22 -7.12 2.85
N LYS A 8 -2.31 -6.85 1.55
CA LYS A 8 -3.23 -5.84 1.00
C LYS A 8 -4.47 -6.46 0.36
N THR A 9 -4.30 -7.55 -0.39
CA THR A 9 -5.41 -8.22 -1.10
C THR A 9 -6.40 -8.88 -0.14
N PHE A 10 -5.88 -9.54 0.91
CA PHE A 10 -6.68 -10.28 1.88
C PHE A 10 -6.70 -9.62 3.26
N ASN A 11 -6.19 -8.39 3.37
CA ASN A 11 -6.09 -7.65 4.63
C ASN A 11 -5.29 -8.40 5.73
N MET A 12 -4.33 -9.24 5.35
CA MET A 12 -3.53 -10.06 6.27
C MET A 12 -2.19 -9.39 6.65
N ALA A 13 -2.19 -8.06 6.86
CA ALA A 13 -0.96 -7.26 7.00
C ALA A 13 -0.07 -7.60 8.23
N GLY A 14 -0.55 -8.42 9.16
CA GLY A 14 0.21 -8.92 10.31
C GLY A 14 0.70 -10.37 10.21
N TRP A 15 0.29 -11.12 9.19
CA TRP A 15 0.45 -12.58 9.15
C TRP A 15 1.77 -13.03 8.52
N ARG A 16 2.55 -12.07 7.99
CA ARG A 16 3.89 -12.30 7.42
C ARG A 16 3.95 -13.42 6.39
N PHE A 17 2.92 -13.49 5.55
CA PHE A 17 2.81 -14.49 4.49
C PHE A 17 2.89 -13.89 3.08
N GLY A 18 3.57 -14.61 2.20
CA GLY A 18 3.74 -14.29 0.80
C GLY A 18 4.37 -15.48 0.06
N PHE A 19 4.20 -15.52 -1.25
CA PHE A 19 4.81 -16.53 -2.09
C PHE A 19 5.52 -15.86 -3.27
N ALA A 20 6.36 -16.62 -3.94
CA ALA A 20 7.02 -16.17 -5.14
C ALA A 20 6.84 -17.19 -6.27
N VAL A 21 6.61 -16.70 -7.48
CA VAL A 21 6.38 -17.51 -8.68
C VAL A 21 7.41 -17.10 -9.73
N GLY A 22 7.95 -18.05 -10.47
CA GLY A 22 8.91 -17.77 -11.53
C GLY A 22 9.66 -19.00 -12.01
N ASN A 23 10.77 -18.76 -12.72
CA ASN A 23 11.58 -19.83 -13.28
C ASN A 23 12.09 -20.81 -12.19
N ALA A 24 12.01 -22.10 -12.49
CA ALA A 24 12.38 -23.16 -11.56
C ALA A 24 13.83 -23.07 -11.05
N SER A 25 14.78 -22.61 -11.86
CA SER A 25 16.18 -22.43 -11.44
C SER A 25 16.32 -21.35 -10.37
N ILE A 26 15.65 -20.22 -10.57
CA ILE A 26 15.64 -19.07 -9.66
C ILE A 26 14.94 -19.43 -8.35
N ILE A 27 13.77 -20.07 -8.42
CA ILE A 27 13.02 -20.49 -7.23
C ILE A 27 13.81 -21.50 -6.40
N ARG A 28 14.56 -22.40 -7.05
CA ARG A 28 15.44 -23.35 -6.34
C ARG A 28 16.56 -22.64 -5.59
N ALA A 29 17.21 -21.66 -6.22
CA ALA A 29 18.25 -20.85 -5.58
C ALA A 29 17.67 -20.05 -4.40
N PHE A 30 16.49 -19.43 -4.59
CA PHE A 30 15.78 -18.70 -3.55
C PHE A 30 15.40 -19.58 -2.36
N LYS A 31 14.87 -20.80 -2.61
CA LYS A 31 14.53 -21.75 -1.55
C LYS A 31 15.75 -22.11 -0.70
N LYS A 32 16.92 -22.33 -1.31
CA LYS A 32 18.16 -22.60 -0.57
C LYS A 32 18.50 -21.44 0.38
N LEU A 33 18.52 -20.21 -0.15
CA LEU A 33 18.79 -19.02 0.65
C LEU A 33 17.77 -18.87 1.80
N HIS A 34 16.48 -19.01 1.50
CA HIS A 34 15.41 -18.89 2.47
C HIS A 34 15.55 -19.90 3.62
N THR A 35 15.84 -21.17 3.32
CA THR A 35 16.03 -22.21 4.35
C THR A 35 17.22 -21.90 5.28
N HIS A 36 18.26 -21.23 4.78
CA HIS A 36 19.39 -20.82 5.63
C HIS A 36 19.11 -19.56 6.45
N SER A 37 18.25 -18.66 5.97
CA SER A 37 17.94 -17.40 6.66
C SER A 37 16.75 -17.48 7.62
N TYR A 38 15.76 -18.35 7.36
CA TYR A 38 14.49 -18.37 8.07
C TYR A 38 14.00 -19.80 8.33
N SER A 39 13.35 -19.99 9.48
CA SER A 39 12.54 -21.18 9.75
C SER A 39 11.23 -21.14 8.94
N THR A 40 10.63 -22.31 8.73
CA THR A 40 9.41 -22.48 7.93
C THR A 40 8.23 -21.68 8.50
N VAL A 41 7.26 -21.35 7.63
CA VAL A 41 6.04 -20.64 8.01
C VAL A 41 5.16 -21.49 8.93
N PHE A 42 4.54 -20.88 9.95
CA PHE A 42 3.61 -21.53 10.86
C PHE A 42 2.42 -22.17 10.14
N GLY A 43 2.08 -23.42 10.46
CA GLY A 43 1.06 -24.21 9.76
C GLY A 43 -0.31 -23.54 9.68
N ALA A 44 -0.81 -22.99 10.78
CA ALA A 44 -2.12 -22.32 10.78
C ALA A 44 -2.19 -21.10 9.84
N ILE A 45 -1.06 -20.43 9.56
CA ILE A 45 -1.00 -19.34 8.60
C ILE A 45 -1.11 -19.88 7.17
N GLN A 46 -0.55 -21.06 6.91
CA GLN A 46 -0.68 -21.73 5.62
C GLN A 46 -2.13 -22.14 5.36
N ASP A 47 -2.81 -22.71 6.37
CA ASP A 47 -4.23 -23.07 6.28
C ASP A 47 -5.12 -21.84 6.03
N ALA A 48 -4.87 -20.74 6.74
CA ALA A 48 -5.56 -19.48 6.52
C ALA A 48 -5.29 -18.91 5.12
N ALA A 49 -4.08 -19.07 4.58
CA ALA A 49 -3.76 -18.64 3.23
C ALA A 49 -4.47 -19.49 2.16
N ILE A 50 -4.61 -20.80 2.37
CA ILE A 50 -5.42 -21.67 1.51
C ILE A 50 -6.87 -21.21 1.52
N ALA A 51 -7.44 -20.97 2.70
CA ALA A 51 -8.80 -20.44 2.83
C ALA A 51 -8.96 -19.10 2.12
N ALA A 52 -7.97 -18.20 2.25
CA ALA A 52 -7.97 -16.89 1.58
C ALA A 52 -7.92 -17.01 0.04
N LEU A 53 -7.10 -17.91 -0.51
CA LEU A 53 -7.01 -18.15 -1.96
C LEU A 53 -8.29 -18.76 -2.54
N ASN A 54 -9.02 -19.54 -1.75
CA ASN A 54 -10.29 -20.14 -2.14
C ASN A 54 -11.51 -19.21 -1.94
N LEU A 55 -11.30 -17.96 -1.52
CA LEU A 55 -12.39 -17.01 -1.39
C LEU A 55 -12.96 -16.64 -2.77
N PRO A 56 -14.29 -16.42 -2.88
CA PRO A 56 -14.90 -15.93 -4.10
C PRO A 56 -14.31 -14.58 -4.51
N ALA A 57 -14.08 -14.39 -5.81
CA ALA A 57 -13.48 -13.17 -6.37
C ALA A 57 -14.29 -11.91 -6.00
N GLU A 58 -15.60 -12.06 -5.80
CA GLU A 58 -16.52 -11.00 -5.39
C GLU A 58 -16.10 -10.33 -4.08
N ARG A 59 -15.48 -11.08 -3.15
CA ARG A 59 -15.01 -10.54 -1.87
C ARG A 59 -13.90 -9.51 -2.06
N ILE A 60 -13.00 -9.75 -3.01
CA ILE A 60 -11.90 -8.85 -3.35
C ILE A 60 -12.46 -7.60 -4.05
N THR A 61 -13.43 -7.78 -4.95
CA THR A 61 -14.09 -6.67 -5.65
C THR A 61 -14.86 -5.77 -4.68
N GLN A 62 -15.59 -6.35 -3.73
CA GLN A 62 -16.28 -5.60 -2.67
C GLN A 62 -15.31 -4.80 -1.81
N LEU A 63 -14.19 -5.41 -1.40
CA LEU A 63 -13.17 -4.72 -0.61
C LEU A 63 -12.57 -3.54 -1.38
N THR A 64 -12.25 -3.76 -2.66
CA THR A 64 -11.76 -2.71 -3.57
C THR A 64 -12.76 -1.57 -3.71
N ALA A 65 -14.06 -1.88 -3.86
CA ALA A 65 -15.12 -0.89 -3.96
C ALA A 65 -15.23 -0.02 -2.70
N VAL A 66 -15.09 -0.60 -1.50
CA VAL A 66 -15.11 0.15 -0.24
C VAL A 66 -13.93 1.14 -0.18
N TYR A 67 -12.72 0.71 -0.54
CA TYR A 67 -11.55 1.60 -0.56
C TYR A 67 -11.69 2.69 -1.62
N HIS A 68 -12.25 2.35 -2.79
CA HIS A 68 -12.55 3.32 -3.84
C HIS A 68 -13.53 4.40 -3.35
N GLN A 69 -14.64 4.01 -2.74
CA GLN A 69 -15.62 4.95 -2.19
C GLN A 69 -15.02 5.88 -1.14
N ARG A 70 -14.16 5.36 -0.25
CA ARG A 70 -13.46 6.16 0.76
C ARG A 70 -12.49 7.15 0.11
N ARG A 71 -11.76 6.74 -0.92
CA ARG A 71 -10.85 7.59 -1.68
C ARG A 71 -11.59 8.73 -2.37
N GLU A 72 -12.67 8.40 -3.07
CA GLU A 72 -13.56 9.36 -3.73
C GLU A 72 -14.15 10.39 -2.77
N TRP A 73 -14.50 9.96 -1.56
CA TRP A 73 -14.96 10.88 -0.53
C TRP A 73 -13.88 11.88 -0.12
N VAL A 74 -12.64 11.42 0.09
CA VAL A 74 -11.50 12.29 0.46
C VAL A 74 -11.16 13.26 -0.68
N LEU A 75 -11.09 12.77 -1.92
CA LEU A 75 -10.80 13.60 -3.09
C LEU A 75 -11.83 14.72 -3.27
N ARG A 76 -13.12 14.42 -3.15
CA ARG A 76 -14.18 15.44 -3.20
C ARG A 76 -14.03 16.50 -2.12
N ARG A 77 -13.63 16.11 -0.91
CA ARG A 77 -13.39 17.07 0.20
C ARG A 77 -12.14 17.92 -0.06
N LEU A 78 -11.08 17.36 -0.61
CA LEU A 78 -9.88 18.11 -0.98
C LEU A 78 -10.13 19.08 -2.13
N ALA A 79 -10.93 18.68 -3.12
CA ALA A 79 -11.36 19.55 -4.21
C ALA A 79 -12.19 20.75 -3.69
N ALA A 80 -13.09 20.52 -2.73
CA ALA A 80 -13.84 21.60 -2.08
C ALA A 80 -12.94 22.59 -1.32
N LEU A 81 -11.81 22.11 -0.79
CA LEU A 81 -10.79 22.93 -0.13
C LEU A 81 -9.81 23.59 -1.13
N ARG A 82 -10.03 23.43 -2.45
CA ARG A 82 -9.12 23.85 -3.53
C ARG A 82 -7.69 23.33 -3.35
N TRP A 83 -7.55 22.17 -2.71
CA TRP A 83 -6.26 21.52 -2.54
C TRP A 83 -5.96 20.64 -3.76
N PRO A 84 -4.82 20.83 -4.44
CA PRO A 84 -4.47 20.01 -5.59
C PRO A 84 -4.09 18.60 -5.13
N ALA A 85 -5.02 17.66 -5.31
CA ALA A 85 -4.82 16.23 -5.06
C ALA A 85 -4.99 15.47 -6.37
N ARG A 86 -4.02 14.61 -6.72
CA ARG A 86 -4.14 13.70 -7.87
C ARG A 86 -4.76 12.39 -7.40
N ASP A 87 -5.64 11.82 -8.23
CA ASP A 87 -6.14 10.48 -7.97
C ASP A 87 -5.03 9.45 -8.20
N ALA A 88 -5.00 8.42 -7.34
CA ALA A 88 -4.03 7.33 -7.41
C ALA A 88 -4.74 6.09 -7.93
N GLN A 89 -4.58 5.76 -9.21
CA GLN A 89 -5.34 4.68 -9.87
C GLN A 89 -5.16 3.31 -9.21
N GLY A 90 -3.99 3.01 -8.63
CA GLY A 90 -3.66 1.67 -8.12
C GLY A 90 -3.65 1.48 -6.60
N THR A 91 -3.83 2.53 -5.78
CA THR A 91 -3.71 2.39 -4.32
C THR A 91 -4.80 3.13 -3.55
N PHE A 92 -4.98 2.75 -2.28
CA PHE A 92 -5.85 3.46 -1.33
C PHE A 92 -5.13 4.61 -0.61
N PHE A 93 -3.87 4.90 -0.96
CA PHE A 93 -3.13 6.03 -0.42
C PHE A 93 -3.24 7.24 -1.35
N LEU A 94 -3.35 8.42 -0.76
CA LEU A 94 -3.31 9.70 -1.49
C LEU A 94 -2.04 10.44 -1.11
N TRP A 95 -1.28 10.86 -2.12
CA TRP A 95 -0.09 11.67 -1.93
C TRP A 95 -0.44 13.14 -2.13
N LEU A 96 -0.27 13.93 -1.08
CA LEU A 96 -0.60 15.35 -1.09
C LEU A 96 0.69 16.16 -1.03
N GLY A 97 0.87 17.05 -2.00
CA GLY A 97 1.97 18.02 -1.96
C GLY A 97 1.78 18.99 -0.82
N VAL A 98 2.84 19.23 -0.03
CA VAL A 98 2.82 20.25 1.02
C VAL A 98 2.98 21.63 0.36
N PRO A 99 2.11 22.61 0.66
CA PRO A 99 2.23 23.94 0.07
C PRO A 99 3.55 24.59 0.49
N PRO A 100 4.19 25.36 -0.43
CA PRO A 100 5.53 25.90 -0.22
C PRO A 100 5.63 26.83 1.00
N ALA A 101 4.55 27.51 1.36
CA ALA A 101 4.48 28.38 2.55
C ALA A 101 4.72 27.65 3.88
N THR A 102 4.54 26.33 3.92
CA THR A 102 4.62 25.50 5.15
C THR A 102 5.92 24.72 5.30
N VAL A 103 6.83 24.75 4.32
CA VAL A 103 8.08 23.95 4.34
C VAL A 103 9.12 24.51 5.32
N ARG A 104 9.07 25.81 5.66
CA ARG A 104 10.11 26.49 6.46
C ARG A 104 9.97 26.31 7.98
N ARG A 105 8.81 25.88 8.49
CA ARG A 105 8.65 25.50 9.90
C ARG A 105 8.74 23.98 10.01
N SER A 106 9.61 23.49 10.89
CA SER A 106 9.60 22.11 11.37
C SER A 106 8.23 21.82 11.96
N LEU A 107 7.30 21.37 11.11
CA LEU A 107 5.99 20.98 11.58
C LEU A 107 6.14 19.65 12.35
N PRO A 108 5.79 19.60 13.64
CA PRO A 108 5.27 18.35 14.19
C PRO A 108 4.03 17.98 13.35
N VAL A 109 3.67 16.71 13.39
CA VAL A 109 2.64 16.00 12.59
C VAL A 109 1.20 16.60 12.74
N CYS A 110 1.06 17.81 13.26
CA CYS A 110 -0.13 18.45 13.77
C CYS A 110 -0.37 19.82 13.11
N CYS A 111 -0.55 19.88 11.79
CA CYS A 111 -1.06 21.08 11.13
C CYS A 111 -2.48 20.88 10.58
N CYS A 112 -3.33 20.25 11.40
CA CYS A 112 -4.78 20.39 11.32
C CYS A 112 -5.27 20.65 12.75
N ARG A 113 -5.15 21.91 13.20
CA ARG A 113 -5.32 22.28 14.62
C ARG A 113 -6.73 22.03 15.18
N LYS A 114 -7.70 21.64 14.34
CA LYS A 114 -9.01 21.09 14.73
C LYS A 114 -9.54 20.14 13.65
N ARG A 115 -9.03 18.91 13.56
CA ARG A 115 -9.77 17.69 13.14
C ARG A 115 -8.81 16.52 12.97
N ILE A 116 -9.24 15.38 13.50
CA ILE A 116 -8.59 14.07 13.58
C ILE A 116 -8.10 13.62 12.19
N PHE A 117 -6.92 14.03 11.78
CA PHE A 117 -6.28 13.55 10.55
C PHE A 117 -4.79 13.30 10.82
N TRP A 118 -4.45 12.02 10.96
CA TRP A 118 -3.08 11.56 11.15
C TRP A 118 -2.44 11.29 9.78
N TRP A 119 -1.68 12.26 9.28
CA TRP A 119 -0.90 12.10 8.05
C TRP A 119 0.51 11.64 8.37
N ARG A 120 1.01 10.61 7.68
CA ARG A 120 2.43 10.27 7.75
C ARG A 120 3.21 11.26 6.87
N ARG A 121 4.21 11.91 7.45
CA ARG A 121 5.16 12.73 6.69
C ARG A 121 6.05 11.80 5.89
N ALA A 122 6.04 11.95 4.58
CA ALA A 122 6.90 11.18 3.72
C ALA A 122 8.07 12.06 3.27
N LEU A 123 9.11 12.10 4.10
CA LEU A 123 10.29 12.95 3.86
C LEU A 123 11.29 12.31 2.87
N VAL A 124 11.14 11.03 2.52
CA VAL A 124 12.23 10.21 1.96
C VAL A 124 12.18 10.04 0.43
N LEU A 125 11.10 10.42 -0.27
CA LEU A 125 10.94 10.10 -1.71
C LEU A 125 10.98 11.31 -2.67
N ALA A 126 11.22 12.52 -2.18
CA ALA A 126 11.04 13.75 -2.97
C ALA A 126 12.29 14.27 -3.71
N GLN A 127 13.37 13.48 -3.86
CA GLN A 127 14.61 13.96 -4.50
C GLN A 127 14.88 13.50 -5.94
N GLY A 128 13.97 12.80 -6.64
CA GLY A 128 14.29 12.42 -8.02
C GLY A 128 13.18 11.84 -8.88
N GLY A 129 12.14 12.62 -9.19
CA GLY A 129 11.15 12.16 -10.17
C GLY A 129 9.96 13.10 -10.33
N LYS A 130 10.19 14.29 -10.91
CA LYS A 130 9.08 15.18 -11.30
C LYS A 130 8.44 14.81 -12.64
N ASP A 131 9.01 13.86 -13.40
CA ASP A 131 8.63 13.70 -14.82
C ASP A 131 8.03 12.32 -15.19
N LEU A 132 7.82 11.40 -14.25
CA LEU A 132 7.35 10.03 -14.57
C LEU A 132 5.84 9.78 -14.44
N PHE A 133 5.02 10.78 -14.10
CA PHE A 133 3.57 10.60 -13.88
C PHE A 133 2.70 11.44 -14.81
N ALA A 134 3.19 11.78 -16.01
CA ALA A 134 2.43 12.55 -17.01
C ALA A 134 1.92 11.71 -18.21
N SER A 135 2.18 10.39 -18.25
CA SER A 135 1.69 9.54 -19.33
C SER A 135 1.66 8.07 -18.91
N ALA A 136 0.52 7.62 -18.36
CA ALA A 136 0.05 6.24 -18.36
C ALA A 136 -1.44 6.24 -18.01
#